data_AF-A0A836X1J1-F1
#
_entry.id   AF-A0A836X1J1-F1
#
_cell.length_a   1.000
_cell.length_b   1.000
_cell.length_c   1.000
_cell.angle_alpha   90.00
_cell.angle_beta   90.00
_cell.angle_gamma   90.00
#
_symmetry.space_group_name_H-M   'P 1'
#
loop_
_entity.id
_entity.type
_entity.pdbx_description
1 polymer ?
#
loop_
_entity_poly.entity_id
_entity_poly.type
_entity_poly.pdbx_seq_one_letter_code
_entity_poly.pdbx_strand_id
1 'polypeptide(L)'
;RGASPIQRSIMNLDKETGISVMKINEKLDAGDVSDIFKIDILENENTQSLNERLSILAAEKISDVIDNIFDGSTTYKEQDHRNATYAK
;
A
#
# COMPACT_ATOMS: atom_id res chain seq x y z
N ARG A 1 3.85 6.20 3.83
CA ARG A 1 5.24 6.04 3.33
C ARG A 1 6.15 5.67 4.50
N GLY A 2 7.30 5.04 4.25
CA GLY A 2 8.31 4.74 5.26
C GLY A 2 8.32 3.30 5.75
N ALA A 3 9.19 3.00 6.72
CA ALA A 3 9.63 1.65 7.05
C ALA A 3 8.68 0.83 7.95
N SER A 4 7.62 1.42 8.50
CA SER A 4 6.71 0.72 9.44
C SER A 4 5.24 1.15 9.33
N PRO A 5 4.63 1.08 8.12
CA PRO A 5 3.26 1.55 7.91
C PRO A 5 2.22 0.74 8.67
N ILE A 6 2.41 -0.59 8.82
CA ILE A 6 1.47 -1.49 9.51
C ILE A 6 1.38 -1.15 11.01
N GLN A 7 2.53 -1.03 11.66
CA GLN A 7 2.59 -0.66 13.08
C GLN A 7 1.99 0.73 13.28
N ARG A 8 2.31 1.68 12.41
CA ARG A 8 1.81 3.05 12.51
C ARG A 8 0.29 3.11 12.37
N SER A 9 -0.31 2.36 11.45
CA SER A 9 -1.76 2.39 11.25
C SER A 9 -2.53 1.87 12.46
N ILE A 10 -2.01 0.83 13.12
CA ILE A 10 -2.57 0.33 14.38
C ILE A 10 -2.41 1.36 15.50
N MET A 11 -1.21 1.94 15.67
CA MET A 11 -0.95 2.95 16.71
C MET A 11 -1.83 4.20 16.57
N ASN A 12 -2.16 4.59 15.33
CA ASN A 12 -3.01 5.74 15.04
C ASN A 12 -4.51 5.44 15.18
N LEU A 13 -4.89 4.18 15.43
CA LEU A 13 -6.28 3.72 15.39
C LEU A 13 -6.94 4.02 14.04
N ASP A 14 -6.17 3.87 12.96
CA ASP A 14 -6.70 4.02 11.60
C ASP A 14 -7.78 2.94 11.37
N LYS A 15 -8.85 3.30 10.65
CA LYS A 15 -9.93 2.35 10.32
C LYS A 15 -9.58 1.47 9.13
N GLU A 16 -8.71 1.96 8.25
CA GLU A 16 -8.38 1.34 6.99
C GLU A 16 -6.88 1.47 6.74
N THR A 17 -6.31 0.46 6.10
CA THR A 17 -4.94 0.48 5.55
C THR A 17 -4.93 -0.22 4.20
N GLY A 18 -3.75 -0.46 3.63
CA GLY A 18 -3.67 -1.17 2.37
C GLY A 18 -2.27 -1.32 1.81
N ILE A 19 -2.24 -1.78 0.57
CA ILE A 19 -1.05 -1.86 -0.27
C ILE A 19 -1.22 -0.97 -1.49
N SER A 20 -0.10 -0.48 -2.00
CA SER A 20 -0.06 0.31 -3.24
C SER A 20 1.03 -0.22 -4.15
N VAL A 21 0.74 -0.28 -5.45
CA VAL A 21 1.74 -0.56 -6.49
C VAL A 21 2.20 0.79 -7.05
N MET A 22 3.51 1.03 -7.03
CA MET A 22 4.09 2.29 -7.45
C MET A 22 5.40 2.08 -8.20
N LYS A 23 5.75 3.06 -9.04
CA LYS A 23 7.10 3.15 -9.58
C LYS A 23 8.10 3.52 -8.49
N ILE A 24 9.32 3.03 -8.64
CA ILE A 24 10.43 3.48 -7.82
C ILE A 24 10.95 4.81 -8.40
N ASN A 25 11.24 5.77 -7.51
CA ASN A 25 11.97 6.98 -7.84
C ASN A 25 13.01 7.28 -6.75
N GLU A 26 13.72 8.41 -6.87
CA GLU A 26 14.77 8.80 -5.91
C GLU A 26 14.24 9.12 -4.50
N LYS A 27 12.93 9.28 -4.34
CA LYS A 27 12.28 9.63 -3.08
C LYS A 27 11.66 8.40 -2.43
N LEU A 28 11.69 8.35 -1.11
CA LEU A 28 11.12 7.24 -0.34
C LEU A 28 9.60 7.13 -0.54
N ASP A 29 9.16 6.01 -1.13
CA ASP A 29 7.77 5.63 -1.41
C ASP A 29 6.93 6.73 -2.07
N ALA A 30 7.51 7.48 -3.00
CA ALA A 30 6.89 8.67 -3.57
C ALA A 30 6.83 8.65 -5.10
N GLY A 31 6.97 7.49 -5.74
CA GLY A 31 6.75 7.35 -7.18
C GLY A 31 5.27 7.23 -7.53
N ASP A 32 4.96 7.39 -8.81
CA ASP A 32 3.59 7.36 -9.31
C ASP A 32 2.95 6.00 -9.02
N VAL A 33 1.69 6.04 -8.60
CA VAL A 33 0.92 4.86 -8.16
C VAL A 33 0.03 4.39 -9.31
N SER A 34 0.00 3.09 -9.56
CA SER A 34 -0.95 2.47 -10.48
C SER A 34 -2.20 1.98 -9.75
N ASP A 35 -2.00 1.26 -8.65
CA ASP A 35 -3.06 0.53 -7.96
C ASP A 35 -2.98 0.78 -6.45
N ILE A 36 -4.16 0.83 -5.82
CA ILE A 36 -4.31 0.94 -4.38
C ILE A 36 -5.38 -0.07 -3.97
N PHE A 37 -5.02 -1.00 -3.09
CA PHE A 37 -5.93 -1.98 -2.53
C PHE A 37 -6.06 -1.75 -1.02
N LYS A 38 -7.29 -1.55 -0.57
CA LYS A 38 -7.63 -1.15 0.80
C LYS A 38 -8.29 -2.29 1.56
N ILE A 39 -8.03 -2.36 2.85
CA ILE A 39 -8.70 -3.26 3.79
C ILE A 39 -8.99 -2.54 5.10
N ASP A 40 -10.08 -2.94 5.74
CA ASP A 40 -10.39 -2.50 7.10
C ASP A 40 -9.43 -3.13 8.11
N ILE A 41 -9.00 -2.31 9.07
CA ILE A 41 -8.31 -2.76 10.28
C ILE A 41 -9.37 -3.24 11.27
N LEU A 42 -9.25 -4.48 11.74
CA LEU A 42 -10.21 -5.08 12.67
C LEU A 42 -9.95 -4.59 14.11
N GLU A 43 -11.00 -4.54 14.93
CA GLU A 43 -10.96 -3.97 16.29
C GLU A 43 -9.91 -4.63 17.22
N ASN A 44 -9.61 -5.91 17.03
CA ASN A 44 -8.64 -6.67 17.83
C ASN A 44 -7.42 -7.11 17.01
N GLU A 45 -7.11 -6.39 15.95
CA GLU A 45 -6.01 -6.73 15.06
C GLU A 45 -4.66 -6.31 15.64
N ASN A 46 -3.66 -7.17 15.51
CA ASN A 46 -2.28 -6.84 15.83
C ASN A 46 -1.43 -6.76 14.56
N THR A 47 -0.18 -6.32 14.70
CA THR A 47 0.74 -6.15 13.57
C THR A 47 0.91 -7.42 12.74
N GLN A 48 0.97 -8.59 13.40
CA GLN A 48 1.17 -9.86 12.71
C GLN A 48 -0.07 -10.25 11.89
N SER A 49 -1.25 -10.23 12.49
CA SER A 49 -2.49 -10.59 11.79
C SER A 49 -2.79 -9.65 10.62
N LEU A 50 -2.52 -8.34 10.80
CA LEU A 50 -2.68 -7.36 9.73
C LEU A 50 -1.65 -7.58 8.61
N ASN A 51 -0.41 -7.91 8.96
CA ASN A 51 0.64 -8.22 7.98
C ASN A 51 0.29 -9.46 7.15
N GLU A 52 -0.22 -10.52 7.78
CA GLU A 52 -0.64 -11.74 7.08
C GLU A 52 -1.76 -11.43 6.07
N ARG A 53 -2.80 -10.67 6.46
CA ARG A 53 -3.89 -10.26 5.56
C ARG A 53 -3.42 -9.40 4.41
N LEU A 54 -2.55 -8.41 4.66
CA LEU A 54 -1.96 -7.57 3.62
C LEU A 54 -1.09 -8.38 2.65
N SER A 55 -0.36 -9.37 3.16
CA SER A 55 0.50 -10.24 2.35
C SER A 55 -0.34 -11.15 1.44
N ILE A 56 -1.44 -11.71 1.95
CA ILE A 56 -2.39 -12.49 1.15
C ILE A 56 -3.00 -11.61 0.06
N LEU A 57 -3.50 -10.41 0.42
CA LEU A 57 -4.04 -9.46 -0.55
C LEU A 57 -3.02 -9.10 -1.65
N ALA A 58 -1.76 -8.87 -1.28
CA ALA A 58 -0.70 -8.60 -2.23
C ALA A 58 -0.47 -9.78 -3.18
N ALA A 59 -0.39 -11.00 -2.65
CA ALA A 59 -0.21 -12.20 -3.44
C ALA A 59 -1.38 -12.45 -4.40
N GLU A 60 -2.61 -12.16 -3.98
CA GLU A 60 -3.80 -12.27 -4.83
C GLU A 60 -3.80 -11.25 -5.97
N LYS A 61 -3.32 -10.03 -5.74
CA LYS A 61 -3.38 -8.93 -6.72
C LYS A 61 -2.17 -8.84 -7.63
N ILE A 62 -1.01 -9.37 -7.24
CA ILE A 62 0.24 -9.11 -7.95
C ILE A 62 0.25 -9.65 -9.39
N SER A 63 -0.40 -10.79 -9.65
CA SER A 63 -0.45 -11.37 -11.01
C SER A 63 -1.20 -10.44 -11.97
N ASP A 64 -2.41 -10.02 -11.59
CA ASP A 64 -3.24 -9.11 -12.39
C ASP A 64 -2.52 -7.79 -12.66
N VAL A 65 -1.84 -7.25 -11.65
CA VAL A 65 -1.06 -6.02 -11.78
C VAL A 65 0.09 -6.18 -12.77
N ILE A 66 0.81 -7.31 -12.71
CA ILE A 66 1.91 -7.59 -13.63
C ILE A 66 1.40 -7.75 -15.06
N ASP A 67 0.31 -8.48 -15.26
CA ASP A 67 -0.30 -8.68 -16.58
C ASP A 67 -0.75 -7.35 -17.19
N ASN A 68 -1.39 -6.47 -16.39
CA ASN A 68 -1.80 -5.12 -16.81
C ASN A 68 -0.60 -4.20 -17.13
N ILE A 69 0.59 -4.49 -16.59
CA ILE A 69 1.81 -3.74 -16.94
C ILE A 69 2.33 -4.22 -18.30
N PHE A 70 2.33 -5.53 -18.54
CA PHE A 70 2.81 -6.12 -19.79
C PHE A 70 1.89 -5.84 -20.98
N ASP A 71 0.58 -5.77 -20.77
CA ASP A 71 -0.38 -5.43 -21.83
C ASP A 71 -0.45 -3.93 -22.14
N GLY A 72 0.18 -3.09 -21.31
CA GLY A 72 0.21 -1.63 -21.46
C GLY A 72 -1.08 -0.92 -21.00
N SER A 73 -1.98 -1.59 -20.29
CA SER A 73 -3.24 -1.02 -19.79
C SER A 73 -3.06 -0.24 -18.47
N THR A 74 -1.95 -0.45 -17.76
CA THR A 74 -1.65 0.23 -16.50
C THR A 74 -1.48 1.73 -16.67
N THR A 75 -2.26 2.50 -15.91
CA THR A 75 -2.11 3.96 -15.81
C THR A 75 -1.49 4.34 -14.47
N TYR A 76 -0.47 5.19 -14.51
CA TYR A 76 0.18 5.72 -13.32
C TYR A 76 -0.29 7.14 -13.01
N LYS A 77 -0.52 7.44 -11.74
CA LYS A 77 -0.90 8.77 -11.25
C LYS A 77 0.11 9.28 -10.23
N GLU A 78 0.48 10.55 -10.36
CA GLU A 78 1.32 11.23 -9.38
C GLU A 78 0.62 11.25 -8.00
N GLN A 79 1.38 10.98 -6.94
CA GLN A 79 0.86 11.02 -5.58
C GLN A 79 0.65 12.47 -5.11
N ASP A 80 -0.45 12.76 -4.38
CA ASP A 80 -0.59 14.06 -3.72
C ASP A 80 0.39 14.16 -2.53
N HIS A 81 1.51 14.84 -2.75
CA HIS A 81 2.55 14.97 -1.76
C HIS A 81 2.15 15.81 -0.53
N ARG A 82 1.07 16.61 -0.59
CA ARG A 82 0.63 17.45 0.55
C ARG A 82 0.02 16.62 1.67
N ASN A 83 -0.56 15.48 1.34
CA ASN A 83 -1.18 14.55 2.31
C ASN A 83 -0.25 13.42 2.73
N ALA A 84 1.02 13.45 2.31
CA ALA A 84 1.96 12.39 2.59
C ALA A 84 2.36 12.36 4.07
N THR A 85 2.12 11.22 4.72
CA THR A 85 2.60 10.93 6.07
C THR A 85 3.72 9.89 6.04
N TYR A 86 4.63 9.98 7.01
CA TYR A 86 5.80 9.11 7.13
C TYR A 86 5.75 8.31 8.43
N ALA A 87 5.69 6.99 8.29
CA ALA A 87 6.01 6.06 9.35
C ALA A 87 7.54 6.02 9.52
N LYS A 88 8.00 6.35 10.72
CA LYS A 88 9.38 6.29 11.17
C LYS A 88 9.45 5.38 12.38
#